data_AF-A0ABD0SEW9-F1
#
_entry.id   AF-A0ABD0SEW9-F1
#
_cell.length_a   1.000
_cell.length_b   1.000
_cell.length_c   1.000
_cell.angle_alpha   90.00
_cell.angle_beta   90.00
_cell.angle_gamma   90.00
#
_symmetry.space_group_name_H-M   'P 1'
#
loop_
_entity.id
_entity.type
_entity.pdbx_description
1 polymer ?
#
loop_
_entity_poly.entity_id
_entity_poly.type
_entity_poly.pdbx_seq_one_letter_code
_entity_poly.pdbx_strand_id
1 'polypeptide(L)' 'MSMWATLNRNVFKRTSTFALAIASGTFFFERTFDLVSNTLFERINKGKLWNDIKDKYE' A
#
# COMPACT_ATOMS: atom_id res chain seq x y z
N MET A 1 20.24 -22.67 -2.75
CA MET A 1 19.12 -22.25 -3.64
C MET A 1 19.00 -20.74 -3.56
N SER A 2 18.79 -20.04 -4.68
CA SER A 2 18.62 -18.58 -4.65
C SER A 2 17.22 -18.19 -4.14
N MET A 3 17.10 -16.98 -3.60
CA MET A 3 15.82 -16.42 -3.14
C MET A 3 14.75 -16.44 -4.26
N TRP A 4 15.16 -16.11 -5.49
CA TRP A 4 14.30 -16.14 -6.67
C TRP A 4 13.78 -17.54 -6.99
N ALA A 5 14.63 -18.56 -6.91
CA ALA A 5 14.23 -19.94 -7.15
C ALA A 5 13.20 -20.43 -6.11
N THR A 6 13.32 -19.98 -4.86
CA THR A 6 12.37 -20.29 -3.79
C THR A 6 11.02 -19.60 -4.01
N LEU A 7 11.02 -18.31 -4.34
CA LEU A 7 9.79 -17.56 -4.64
C LEU A 7 9.06 -18.12 -5.86
N ASN A 8 9.79 -18.39 -6.95
CA ASN A 8 9.19 -18.96 -8.14
C ASN A 8 8.54 -20.32 -7.84
N ARG A 9 9.26 -21.22 -7.14
CA ARG A 9 8.74 -22.55 -6.84
C ARG A 9 7.51 -22.53 -5.93
N ASN A 10 7.51 -21.66 -4.93
CA ASN A 10 6.51 -21.70 -3.86
C ASN A 10 5.30 -20.78 -4.12
N VAL A 11 5.48 -19.68 -4.83
CA VAL A 11 4.45 -18.64 -5.01
C VAL A 11 3.99 -18.58 -6.47
N PHE A 12 4.92 -18.42 -7.42
CA PHE A 12 4.59 -18.09 -8.82
C PHE A 12 4.29 -19.30 -9.71
N LYS A 13 4.81 -20.50 -9.39
CA LYS A 13 4.72 -21.68 -10.28
C LYS A 13 3.31 -22.30 -10.38
N ARG A 14 2.47 -22.17 -9.34
CA ARG A 14 1.09 -22.70 -9.35
C ARG A 14 0.11 -21.54 -9.43
N THR A 15 -0.83 -21.59 -10.38
CA THR A 15 -1.82 -20.51 -10.59
C THR A 15 -2.65 -20.23 -9.35
N SER A 16 -3.03 -21.27 -8.58
CA SER A 16 -3.80 -21.12 -7.34
C SER A 16 -3.04 -20.36 -6.23
N THR A 17 -1.78 -20.71 -5.99
CA THR A 17 -0.95 -20.01 -4.99
C THR A 17 -0.61 -18.60 -5.46
N PHE A 18 -0.42 -18.42 -6.76
CA PHE A 18 -0.18 -17.12 -7.36
C PHE A 18 -1.38 -16.18 -7.20
N ALA A 19 -2.58 -16.67 -7.51
CA ALA A 19 -3.82 -15.90 -7.33
C ALA A 19 -4.04 -15.51 -5.86
N LEU A 20 -3.79 -16.43 -4.91
CA LEU A 20 -3.86 -16.14 -3.48
C LEU A 20 -2.84 -15.08 -3.04
N ALA A 21 -1.60 -15.15 -3.57
CA ALA A 21 -0.57 -14.16 -3.28
C ALA A 21 -0.93 -12.77 -3.82
N ILE A 22 -1.54 -12.68 -5.01
CA ILE A 22 -2.05 -11.41 -5.56
C ILE A 22 -3.18 -10.89 -4.68
N ALA A 23 -4.20 -11.69 -4.40
CA ALA A 23 -5.37 -11.23 -3.63
C ALA A 23 -4.98 -10.71 -2.25
N SER A 24 -4.14 -11.47 -1.53
CA SER A 24 -3.62 -11.03 -0.23
C SER A 24 -2.71 -9.82 -0.35
N GLY A 25 -1.80 -9.81 -1.34
CA GLY A 25 -0.90 -8.70 -1.60
C GLY A 25 -1.65 -7.39 -1.88
N THR A 26 -2.67 -7.42 -2.74
CA THR A 26 -3.50 -6.27 -3.07
C THR A 26 -4.22 -5.72 -1.84
N PHE A 27 -4.82 -6.58 -1.01
CA PHE A 27 -5.53 -6.15 0.20
C PHE A 27 -4.65 -5.32 1.15
N PHE A 28 -3.42 -5.78 1.38
CA PHE A 28 -2.48 -5.04 2.24
C PHE A 28 -1.85 -3.83 1.53
N PHE A 29 -1.60 -3.95 0.23
CA PHE A 29 -1.03 -2.88 -0.58
C PHE A 29 -1.96 -1.67 -0.65
N GLU A 30 -3.25 -1.88 -0.95
CA GLU A 30 -4.27 -0.82 -1.03
C GLU A 30 -4.26 0.05 0.23
N ARG A 31 -4.46 -0.58 1.40
CA ARG A 31 -4.53 0.16 2.67
C ARG A 31 -3.24 0.91 2.98
N THR A 32 -2.09 0.29 2.73
CA THR A 32 -0.79 0.89 3.02
C THR A 32 -0.49 2.04 2.07
N PHE A 33 -0.77 1.85 0.78
CA PHE A 33 -0.53 2.85 -0.26
C PHE A 33 -1.41 4.08 -0.06
N ASP A 34 -2.68 3.91 0.27
CA ASP A 34 -3.60 5.02 0.58
C ASP A 34 -3.13 5.83 1.78
N LEU A 35 -2.69 5.18 2.86
CA LEU A 35 -2.18 5.89 4.04
C LEU A 35 -0.91 6.68 3.71
N VAL A 36 0.03 6.05 3.02
CA VAL A 36 1.32 6.68 2.66
C VAL A 36 1.10 7.84 1.70
N SER A 37 0.29 7.66 0.66
CA SER A 37 0.02 8.69 -0.34
C SER A 37 -0.69 9.89 0.26
N ASN A 38 -1.74 9.67 1.08
CA ASN A 38 -2.41 10.75 1.79
C ASN A 38 -1.47 11.49 2.75
N THR A 39 -0.68 10.76 3.53
CA THR A 39 0.29 11.39 4.45
C THR A 39 1.31 12.22 3.68
N LEU A 40 1.79 11.73 2.53
CA LEU A 40 2.73 12.46 1.69
C LEU A 40 2.07 13.72 1.10
N PHE A 41 0.84 13.59 0.61
CA PHE A 41 0.07 14.70 0.06
C PHE A 41 -0.19 15.79 1.11
N GLU A 42 -0.60 15.41 2.32
CA GLU A 42 -0.83 16.32 3.44
C GLU A 42 0.45 17.04 3.85
N ARG A 43 1.58 16.32 3.92
CA ARG A 43 2.88 16.93 4.24
C ARG A 43 3.32 17.94 3.19
N ILE A 44 3.12 17.65 1.90
CA ILE A 44 3.48 18.55 0.81
C ILE A 44 2.60 19.81 0.81
N ASN A 45 1.31 19.67 1.17
CA ASN A 45 0.34 20.76 1.15
C ASN A 45 0.05 21.35 2.52
N LYS A 46 0.95 21.16 3.49
CA LYS A 46 0.79 21.64 4.85
C LYS A 46 0.53 23.14 4.90
N GLY A 47 -0.51 23.53 5.64
CA GLY A 47 -0.98 24.91 5.80
C GLY A 47 -1.96 25.36 4.71
N LYS A 48 -2.24 24.53 3.69
CA LYS A 48 -3.21 24.82 2.63
C LYS A 48 -4.48 24.00 2.72
N LEU A 49 -4.45 22.87 3.42
CA LEU A 49 -5.59 21.97 3.52
C LEU A 49 -6.59 22.52 4.53
N TRP A 50 -7.87 22.22 4.31
CA TRP A 50 -8.92 22.52 5.30
C TRP A 50 -8.55 21.93 6.67
N ASN A 51 -8.02 20.70 6.70
CA ASN A 51 -7.57 20.03 7.92
C ASN A 51 -6.55 20.84 8.74
N ASP A 52 -5.77 21.73 8.11
CA ASP A 52 -4.78 22.58 8.80
C ASP A 52 -5.34 23.88 9.39
N ILE A 53 -6.54 24.29 8.96
CA ILE A 53 -7.20 25.54 9.40
C ILE A 53 -8.54 25.29 10.08
N LYS A 54 -8.98 24.03 10.11
CA LYS A 54 -10.29 23.61 10.60
C LYS A 54 -10.51 24.02 12.06
N ASP A 55 -9.46 23.95 12.87
CA ASP A 55 -9.40 24.35 14.28
C ASP A 55 -9.76 25.83 14.52
N LYS A 56 -9.79 26.66 13.48
CA LYS A 56 -10.17 28.07 13.57
C LYS A 56 -11.66 28.31 13.36
N TYR A 57 -12.39 27.31 12.87
CA TYR A 57 -13.77 27.46 12.39
C TYR A 57 -14.75 26.42 12.98
N GLU A 58 -14.25 25.43 13.70
CA GLU A 58 -15.00 24.48 14.55
C GLU A 58 -14.37 24.42 15.94
#